data_AF-I0FDY9-F1
#
_entry.id   AF-I0FDY9-F1
#
_cell.length_a   1.000
_cell.length_b   1.000
_cell.length_c   1.000
_cell.angle_alpha   90.00
_cell.angle_beta   90.00
_cell.angle_gamma   90.00
#
_symmetry.space_group_name_H-M   'P 1'
#
loop_
_entity.id
_entity.type
_entity.pdbx_description
1 polymer ?
#
loop_
_entity_poly.entity_id
_entity_poly.type
_entity_poly.pdbx_seq_one_letter_code
_entity_poly.pdbx_strand_id
1 'polypeptide(L)'
;MKSEQLDDISLSSANNSDVGNKESVTISFEEYEKLLSDSKRIPEIIQDFEKRLAEGERDKKQAEKKAELNAFRDSKILSQLQDASKQYDISLEFEKVSSIKDAKLAFLDAMKRKYDIKFQVDESGDLDAQIDNMSFLVQQLTAYKQMNNARGRSVGEIVDNTMVRRYKNKIANGGFAHA
;
A
#
# COMPACT_ATOMS: atom_id res chain seq x y z
N MET A 1 -13.30 -40.20 -19.62
CA MET A 1 -13.30 -40.27 -18.14
C MET A 1 -14.24 -39.21 -17.61
N LYS A 2 -15.20 -39.62 -16.78
CA LYS A 2 -16.06 -38.84 -15.87
C LYS A 2 -16.76 -37.58 -16.44
N SER A 3 -17.98 -37.78 -16.92
CA SER A 3 -19.05 -36.78 -16.84
C SER A 3 -19.91 -37.05 -15.61
N GLU A 4 -20.47 -35.96 -15.08
CA GLU A 4 -21.06 -35.77 -13.77
C GLU A 4 -22.28 -36.66 -13.47
N GLN A 5 -22.36 -37.08 -12.21
CA GLN A 5 -23.54 -37.69 -11.60
C GLN A 5 -24.24 -36.56 -10.83
N LEU A 6 -25.36 -36.07 -11.37
CA LEU A 6 -26.31 -35.26 -10.62
C LEU A 6 -27.30 -36.23 -9.98
N ASP A 7 -27.34 -36.22 -8.65
CA ASP A 7 -28.31 -36.99 -7.89
C ASP A 7 -29.71 -36.39 -8.12
N ASP A 8 -30.56 -37.16 -8.80
CA ASP A 8 -32.00 -36.94 -8.87
C ASP A 8 -32.58 -37.03 -7.45
N ILE A 9 -32.83 -35.89 -6.82
CA ILE A 9 -33.72 -35.82 -5.66
C ILE A 9 -35.11 -36.13 -6.19
N SER A 10 -35.47 -37.40 -6.04
CA SER A 10 -36.82 -37.92 -6.23
C SER A 10 -37.76 -37.22 -5.24
N LEU A 11 -38.33 -36.10 -5.68
CA LEU A 11 -39.50 -35.51 -5.08
C LEU A 11 -40.67 -36.41 -5.45
N SER A 12 -40.94 -37.40 -4.60
CA SER A 12 -42.19 -38.13 -4.63
C SER A 12 -43.33 -37.14 -4.42
N SER A 13 -43.89 -36.65 -5.52
CA SER A 13 -45.20 -36.01 -5.54
C SER A 13 -46.20 -37.06 -5.05
N ALA A 14 -46.46 -37.05 -3.75
CA ALA A 14 -47.62 -37.68 -3.17
C ALA A 14 -48.83 -36.99 -3.78
N ASN A 15 -49.37 -37.60 -4.82
CA ASN A 15 -50.67 -37.29 -5.38
C ASN A 15 -51.73 -37.57 -4.31
N ASN A 16 -51.97 -36.61 -3.43
CA ASN A 16 -53.21 -36.57 -2.65
C ASN A 16 -54.27 -35.92 -3.54
N SER A 17 -54.99 -36.76 -4.26
CA SER A 17 -56.24 -36.38 -4.91
C SER A 17 -57.31 -36.21 -3.83
N ASP A 18 -57.39 -35.01 -3.23
CA ASP A 18 -58.59 -34.55 -2.55
C ASP A 18 -59.20 -33.40 -3.36
N VAL A 19 -59.82 -33.78 -4.47
CA VAL A 19 -60.72 -32.92 -5.23
C VAL A 19 -62.04 -32.90 -4.47
N GLY A 20 -62.20 -31.98 -3.52
CA GLY A 20 -63.41 -32.04 -2.72
C GLY A 20 -63.70 -30.98 -1.68
N ASN A 21 -62.81 -30.04 -1.34
CA ASN A 21 -63.14 -28.95 -0.43
C ASN A 21 -62.59 -27.62 -0.94
N LYS A 22 -63.36 -26.96 -1.81
CA LYS A 22 -63.27 -25.50 -1.91
C LYS A 22 -63.95 -24.95 -0.66
N GLU A 23 -63.25 -24.97 0.47
CA GLU A 23 -63.64 -24.19 1.64
C GLU A 23 -63.73 -22.74 1.16
N SER A 24 -64.95 -22.23 1.04
CA SER A 24 -65.19 -20.83 0.76
C SER A 24 -64.73 -20.06 2.00
N VAL A 25 -63.50 -19.55 1.96
CA VAL A 25 -62.96 -18.70 3.02
C VAL A 25 -63.72 -17.39 2.96
N THR A 26 -64.70 -17.24 3.86
CA THR A 26 -65.44 -15.99 4.05
C THR A 26 -64.71 -15.16 5.10
N ILE A 27 -64.11 -14.06 4.66
CA ILE A 27 -63.51 -13.06 5.54
C ILE A 27 -64.51 -11.94 5.81
N SER A 28 -64.38 -11.28 6.95
CA SER A 28 -65.16 -10.08 7.24
C SER A 28 -64.79 -8.95 6.27
N PHE A 29 -65.72 -8.01 6.05
CA PHE A 29 -65.46 -6.83 5.22
C PHE A 29 -64.28 -5.99 5.77
N GLU A 30 -64.17 -5.90 7.10
CA GLU A 30 -63.05 -5.25 7.79
C GLU A 30 -61.70 -5.92 7.46
N GLU A 31 -61.64 -7.25 7.47
CA GLU A 31 -60.44 -8.00 7.10
C GLU A 31 -60.09 -7.85 5.61
N TYR A 32 -61.10 -7.77 4.73
CA TYR A 32 -60.88 -7.54 3.30
C TYR A 32 -60.26 -6.17 3.04
N GLU A 33 -60.80 -5.09 3.62
CA GLU A 33 -60.25 -3.73 3.54
C GLU A 33 -58.83 -3.66 4.12
N LYS A 34 -58.59 -4.37 5.23
CA LYS A 34 -57.26 -4.48 5.82
C LYS A 34 -56.28 -5.17 4.88
N LEU A 35 -56.65 -6.29 4.26
CA LEU A 35 -55.81 -6.99 3.27
C LEU A 35 -55.52 -6.13 2.04
N LEU A 36 -56.50 -5.35 1.57
CA LEU A 36 -56.32 -4.40 0.47
C LEU A 36 -55.30 -3.31 0.83
N SER A 37 -55.37 -2.80 2.06
CA SER A 37 -54.45 -1.79 2.59
C SER A 37 -53.04 -2.34 2.78
N ASP A 38 -52.93 -3.53 3.37
CA ASP A 38 -51.66 -4.24 3.54
C ASP A 38 -51.03 -4.53 2.17
N SER A 39 -51.82 -4.97 1.17
CA SER A 39 -51.37 -5.21 -0.20
C SER A 39 -50.80 -3.96 -0.87
N LYS A 40 -51.41 -2.78 -0.68
CA LYS A 40 -50.90 -1.50 -1.19
C LYS A 40 -49.58 -1.09 -0.55
N ARG A 41 -49.30 -1.56 0.67
CA ARG A 41 -48.08 -1.24 1.43
C ARG A 41 -46.90 -2.18 1.12
N ILE A 42 -47.17 -3.38 0.62
CA ILE A 42 -46.14 -4.39 0.28
C ILE A 42 -45.05 -3.83 -0.67
N PRO A 43 -45.36 -3.12 -1.77
CA PRO A 43 -44.32 -2.57 -2.65
C PRO A 43 -43.37 -1.59 -1.95
N GLU A 44 -43.92 -0.76 -1.06
CA GLU A 44 -43.16 0.22 -0.29
C GLU A 44 -42.23 -0.46 0.73
N ILE A 45 -42.71 -1.54 1.36
CA ILE A 45 -41.93 -2.39 2.25
C ILE A 45 -40.79 -3.08 1.49
N ILE A 46 -41.05 -3.64 0.30
CA ILE A 46 -40.03 -4.28 -0.55
C ILE A 46 -38.94 -3.26 -0.92
N GLN A 47 -39.33 -2.05 -1.31
CA GLN A 47 -38.38 -1.00 -1.68
C GLN A 47 -37.50 -0.55 -0.49
N ASP A 48 -38.06 -0.48 0.72
CA ASP A 48 -37.29 -0.19 1.94
C ASP A 48 -36.30 -1.33 2.27
N PHE A 49 -36.68 -2.58 2.07
CA PHE A 49 -35.76 -3.72 2.21
C PHE A 49 -34.61 -3.66 1.19
N GLU A 50 -34.89 -3.41 -0.08
CA GLU A 50 -33.86 -3.28 -1.12
C GLU A 50 -32.91 -2.12 -0.82
N LYS A 51 -33.45 -0.98 -0.36
CA LYS A 51 -32.65 0.18 0.05
C LYS A 51 -31.73 -0.17 1.21
N ARG A 52 -32.25 -0.80 2.27
CA ARG A 52 -31.45 -1.22 3.44
C ARG A 52 -30.40 -2.26 3.08
N LEU A 53 -30.69 -3.19 2.17
CA LEU A 53 -29.71 -4.16 1.66
C LEU A 53 -28.57 -3.44 0.92
N ALA A 54 -28.91 -2.50 0.03
CA ALA A 54 -27.91 -1.72 -0.71
C ALA A 54 -27.06 -0.82 0.20
N GLU A 55 -27.66 -0.20 1.22
CA GLU A 55 -26.94 0.58 2.24
C GLU A 55 -26.02 -0.31 3.08
N GLY A 56 -26.51 -1.46 3.56
CA GLY A 56 -25.70 -2.42 4.32
C GLY A 56 -24.50 -2.94 3.52
N GLU A 57 -24.65 -3.17 2.21
CA GLU A 57 -23.54 -3.60 1.36
C GLU A 57 -22.50 -2.48 1.13
N ARG A 58 -22.94 -1.22 1.00
CA ARG A 58 -22.05 -0.05 0.90
C ARG A 58 -21.27 0.17 2.19
N ASP A 59 -21.95 0.12 3.33
CA ASP A 59 -21.33 0.30 4.65
C ASP A 59 -20.30 -0.80 4.92
N LYS A 60 -20.63 -2.05 4.56
CA LYS A 60 -19.69 -3.18 4.64
C LYS A 60 -18.46 -2.95 3.77
N LYS A 61 -18.62 -2.60 2.49
CA LYS A 61 -17.49 -2.31 1.58
C LYS A 61 -16.63 -1.14 2.08
N GLN A 62 -17.24 -0.11 2.64
CA GLN A 62 -16.52 1.03 3.20
C GLN A 62 -15.75 0.63 4.47
N ALA A 63 -16.34 -0.20 5.32
CA ALA A 63 -15.68 -0.72 6.52
C ALA A 63 -14.50 -1.64 6.17
N GLU A 64 -14.65 -2.53 5.19
CA GLU A 64 -13.59 -3.40 4.68
C GLU A 64 -12.42 -2.59 4.13
N LYS A 65 -12.69 -1.61 3.25
CA LYS A 65 -11.65 -0.73 2.70
C LYS A 65 -10.92 0.05 3.80
N LYS A 66 -11.63 0.51 4.83
CA LYS A 66 -11.01 1.20 5.97
C LYS A 66 -10.15 0.26 6.80
N ALA A 67 -10.59 -0.99 7.00
CA ALA A 67 -9.82 -2.00 7.70
C ALA A 67 -8.54 -2.38 6.94
N GLU A 68 -8.61 -2.54 5.62
CA GLU A 68 -7.44 -2.78 4.75
C GLU A 68 -6.43 -1.63 4.84
N LEU A 69 -6.91 -0.38 4.78
CA LEU A 69 -6.03 0.79 4.86
C LEU A 69 -5.38 0.89 6.24
N ASN A 70 -6.11 0.63 7.32
CA ASN A 70 -5.54 0.57 8.67
C ASN A 70 -4.51 -0.55 8.82
N ALA A 71 -4.80 -1.75 8.30
CA ALA A 71 -3.85 -2.87 8.30
C ALA A 71 -2.57 -2.53 7.52
N PHE A 72 -2.68 -1.78 6.42
CA PHE A 72 -1.53 -1.25 5.71
C PHE A 72 -0.73 -0.26 6.57
N ARG A 73 -1.40 0.66 7.27
CA ARG A 73 -0.75 1.64 8.16
C ARG A 73 0.03 0.99 9.30
N ASP A 74 -0.53 -0.08 9.86
CA ASP A 74 0.08 -0.83 10.95
C ASP A 74 1.05 -1.91 10.44
N SER A 75 1.27 -2.01 9.12
CA SER A 75 2.12 -3.04 8.55
C SER A 75 3.59 -2.81 8.90
N LYS A 76 4.27 -3.91 9.29
CA LYS A 76 5.71 -3.90 9.56
C LYS A 76 6.54 -3.37 8.39
N ILE A 77 6.11 -3.64 7.17
CA ILE A 77 6.78 -3.18 5.94
C ILE A 77 6.76 -1.66 5.85
N LEU A 78 5.63 -1.01 6.17
CA LEU A 78 5.55 0.44 6.16
C LEU A 78 6.49 1.06 7.20
N SER A 79 6.56 0.49 8.41
CA SER A 79 7.51 0.94 9.43
C SER A 79 8.97 0.78 8.98
N GLN A 80 9.30 -0.34 8.34
CA GLN A 80 10.64 -0.57 7.77
C GLN A 80 10.99 0.47 6.69
N LEU A 81 10.05 0.80 5.80
CA LEU A 81 10.23 1.83 4.77
C LEU A 81 10.40 3.23 5.39
N GLN A 82 9.67 3.54 6.46
CA GLN A 82 9.83 4.79 7.21
C GLN A 82 11.21 4.88 7.85
N ASP A 83 11.69 3.83 8.49
CA ASP A 83 13.02 3.83 9.11
C ASP A 83 14.14 3.88 8.08
N ALA A 84 13.99 3.16 6.96
CA ALA A 84 14.90 3.27 5.82
C ALA A 84 14.89 4.70 5.24
N SER A 85 13.72 5.34 5.14
CA SER A 85 13.64 6.72 4.66
C SER A 85 14.42 7.68 5.56
N LYS A 86 14.37 7.51 6.89
CA LYS A 86 15.20 8.31 7.82
C LYS A 86 16.68 8.01 7.64
N GLN A 87 17.06 6.73 7.52
CA GLN A 87 18.45 6.31 7.33
C GLN A 87 19.07 6.93 6.07
N TYR A 88 18.31 6.96 4.98
CA TYR A 88 18.75 7.58 3.73
C TYR A 88 18.40 9.08 3.65
N ASP A 89 17.83 9.65 4.71
CA ASP A 89 17.41 11.06 4.83
C ASP A 89 16.46 11.51 3.68
N ILE A 90 15.57 10.60 3.31
CA ILE A 90 14.54 10.79 2.29
C ILE A 90 13.25 11.22 2.98
N SER A 91 12.70 12.34 2.54
CA SER A 91 11.37 12.79 3.00
C SER A 91 10.29 12.17 2.12
N LEU A 92 9.47 11.31 2.72
CA LEU A 92 8.31 10.69 2.06
C LEU A 92 7.06 10.92 2.90
N GLU A 93 6.02 11.41 2.25
CA GLU A 93 4.70 11.56 2.84
C GLU A 93 3.95 10.22 2.74
N PHE A 94 4.37 9.24 3.54
CA PHE A 94 3.71 7.93 3.58
C PHE A 94 2.20 8.06 3.87
N GLU A 95 1.76 9.11 4.55
CA GLU A 95 0.36 9.47 4.80
C GLU A 95 -0.51 9.57 3.54
N LYS A 96 0.06 9.92 2.38
CA LYS A 96 -0.69 10.02 1.13
C LYS A 96 -0.81 8.70 0.37
N VAL A 97 -0.12 7.67 0.84
CA VAL A 97 -0.04 6.37 0.18
C VAL A 97 -1.17 5.45 0.65
N SER A 98 -1.82 4.74 -0.28
CA SER A 98 -2.94 3.85 0.02
C SER A 98 -2.57 2.36 0.07
N SER A 99 -1.37 1.98 -0.37
CA SER A 99 -0.94 0.57 -0.43
C SER A 99 0.57 0.38 -0.22
N ILE A 100 0.98 -0.85 0.13
CA ILE A 100 2.39 -1.23 0.26
C ILE A 100 3.14 -1.06 -1.06
N LYS A 101 2.50 -1.44 -2.17
CA LYS A 101 3.09 -1.33 -3.50
C LYS A 101 3.44 0.12 -3.81
N ASP A 102 2.49 1.02 -3.62
CA ASP A 102 2.67 2.45 -3.88
C ASP A 102 3.74 3.04 -2.96
N ALA A 103 3.83 2.56 -1.70
CA ALA A 103 4.84 3.02 -0.74
C ALA A 103 6.26 2.64 -1.20
N LYS A 104 6.43 1.40 -1.68
CA LYS A 104 7.69 0.90 -2.23
C LYS A 104 8.10 1.67 -3.48
N LEU A 105 7.17 1.91 -4.40
CA LEU A 105 7.41 2.68 -5.61
C LEU A 105 7.83 4.12 -5.30
N ALA A 106 7.09 4.80 -4.41
CA ALA A 106 7.43 6.15 -3.98
C ALA A 106 8.83 6.20 -3.31
N PHE A 107 9.16 5.19 -2.50
CA PHE A 107 10.47 5.06 -1.87
C PHE A 107 11.60 4.89 -2.91
N LEU A 108 11.41 4.01 -3.89
CA LEU A 108 12.36 3.79 -4.98
C LEU A 108 12.60 5.08 -5.78
N ASP A 109 11.53 5.77 -6.18
CA ASP A 109 11.63 7.02 -6.92
C ASP A 109 12.31 8.14 -6.13
N ALA A 110 12.06 8.22 -4.83
CA ALA A 110 12.70 9.20 -3.96
C ALA A 110 14.21 8.91 -3.80
N MET A 111 14.61 7.64 -3.67
CA MET A 111 16.02 7.24 -3.69
C MET A 111 16.71 7.62 -4.99
N LYS A 112 16.10 7.31 -6.15
CA LYS A 112 16.63 7.69 -7.47
C LYS A 112 16.89 9.19 -7.56
N ARG A 113 15.90 10.00 -7.16
CA ARG A 113 15.99 11.46 -7.21
C ARG A 113 17.06 12.01 -6.27
N LYS A 114 17.11 11.50 -5.03
CA LYS A 114 18.05 12.00 -4.01
C LYS A 114 19.51 11.70 -4.36
N TYR A 115 19.77 10.49 -4.83
CA TYR A 115 21.14 10.01 -5.09
C TYR A 115 21.56 10.11 -6.55
N ASP A 116 20.70 10.65 -7.42
CA ASP A 116 20.89 10.78 -8.87
C ASP A 116 21.27 9.43 -9.53
N ILE A 117 20.50 8.38 -9.20
CA ILE A 117 20.76 7.01 -9.67
C ILE A 117 19.90 6.72 -10.90
N LYS A 118 20.56 6.26 -11.98
CA LYS A 118 19.90 5.75 -13.19
C LYS A 118 19.45 4.30 -13.00
N PHE A 119 18.55 4.07 -12.05
CA PHE A 119 17.92 2.77 -11.81
C PHE A 119 16.57 2.69 -12.55
N GLN A 120 16.28 1.61 -13.27
CA GLN A 120 14.96 1.41 -13.86
C GLN A 120 14.10 0.63 -12.89
N VAL A 121 12.93 1.17 -12.54
CA VAL A 121 11.98 0.50 -11.66
C VAL A 121 11.03 -0.30 -12.52
N ASP A 122 10.93 -1.61 -12.24
CA ASP A 122 9.92 -2.49 -12.82
C ASP A 122 8.77 -2.65 -11.81
N GLU A 123 7.65 -1.99 -12.08
CA GLU A 123 6.48 -2.00 -11.20
C GLU A 123 5.76 -3.36 -11.11
N SER A 124 6.05 -4.26 -12.05
CA SER A 124 5.49 -5.61 -12.11
C SER A 124 6.39 -6.67 -11.47
N GLY A 125 7.67 -6.33 -11.29
CA GLY A 125 8.67 -7.21 -10.70
C GLY A 125 8.68 -7.19 -9.17
N ASP A 126 9.72 -7.82 -8.61
CA ASP A 126 9.94 -7.85 -7.18
C ASP A 126 10.47 -6.50 -6.70
N LEU A 127 9.60 -5.72 -6.04
CA LEU A 127 9.95 -4.40 -5.51
C LEU A 127 10.87 -4.49 -4.29
N ASP A 128 10.84 -5.57 -3.51
CA ASP A 128 11.74 -5.72 -2.35
C ASP A 128 13.18 -5.92 -2.83
N ALA A 129 13.38 -6.83 -3.80
CA ALA A 129 14.68 -7.02 -4.42
C ALA A 129 15.21 -5.73 -5.09
N GLN A 130 14.34 -4.94 -5.71
CA GLN A 130 14.72 -3.65 -6.28
C GLN A 130 15.14 -2.63 -5.21
N ILE A 131 14.47 -2.61 -4.05
CA ILE A 131 14.85 -1.77 -2.91
C ILE A 131 16.21 -2.17 -2.37
N ASP A 132 16.48 -3.46 -2.22
CA ASP A 132 17.78 -3.96 -1.75
C ASP A 132 18.90 -3.59 -2.72
N ASN A 133 18.67 -3.80 -4.03
CA ASN A 133 19.63 -3.43 -5.07
C ASN A 133 19.94 -1.94 -5.06
N MET A 134 18.93 -1.08 -4.96
CA MET A 134 19.16 0.37 -4.91
C MET A 134 19.83 0.80 -3.60
N SER A 135 19.48 0.20 -2.48
CA SER A 135 20.15 0.41 -1.18
C SER A 135 21.64 0.09 -1.27
N PHE A 136 21.99 -1.03 -1.91
CA PHE A 136 23.37 -1.43 -2.14
C PHE A 136 24.12 -0.43 -3.03
N LEU A 137 23.50 0.05 -4.11
CA LEU A 137 24.08 1.10 -4.97
C LEU A 137 24.32 2.40 -4.19
N VAL A 138 23.37 2.84 -3.37
CA VAL A 138 23.53 4.03 -2.51
C VAL A 138 24.69 3.87 -1.54
N GLN A 139 24.83 2.70 -0.91
CA GLN A 139 25.94 2.41 0.00
C GLN A 139 27.30 2.48 -0.73
N GLN A 140 27.41 1.86 -1.90
CA GLN A 140 28.63 1.94 -2.71
C GLN A 140 28.99 3.36 -3.12
N LEU A 141 28.00 4.15 -3.58
CA LEU A 141 28.20 5.55 -3.94
C LEU A 141 28.67 6.38 -2.75
N THR A 142 28.10 6.13 -1.57
CA THR A 142 28.47 6.82 -0.32
C THR A 142 29.90 6.47 0.09
N ALA A 143 30.26 5.19 0.09
CA ALA A 143 31.61 4.73 0.40
C ALA A 143 32.64 5.30 -0.58
N TYR A 144 32.33 5.31 -1.88
CA TYR A 144 33.18 5.89 -2.91
C TYR A 144 33.42 7.40 -2.69
N LYS A 145 32.35 8.17 -2.40
CA LYS A 145 32.47 9.60 -2.06
C LYS A 145 33.35 9.84 -0.83
N GLN A 146 33.18 9.04 0.22
CA GLN A 146 34.02 9.15 1.43
C GLN A 146 35.49 8.85 1.14
N MET A 147 35.77 7.79 0.37
CA MET A 147 37.14 7.45 -0.04
C MET A 147 37.79 8.57 -0.86
N ASN A 148 37.09 9.12 -1.84
CA ASN A 148 37.61 10.22 -2.66
C ASN A 148 37.86 11.49 -1.83
N ASN A 149 36.96 11.81 -0.90
CA ASN A 149 37.15 12.95 0.01
C ASN A 149 38.38 12.75 0.93
N ALA A 150 38.58 11.53 1.45
CA ALA A 150 39.75 11.20 2.25
C ALA A 150 41.06 11.29 1.45
N ARG A 151 41.05 10.81 0.20
CA ARG A 151 42.19 10.97 -0.73
C ARG A 151 42.49 12.43 -1.04
N GLY A 152 41.46 13.25 -1.26
CA GLY A 152 41.64 14.69 -1.47
C GLY A 152 42.30 15.38 -0.27
N ARG A 153 41.88 15.02 0.95
CA ARG A 153 42.50 15.51 2.20
C ARG A 153 43.95 15.08 2.32
N SER A 154 44.26 13.81 2.08
CA SER A 154 45.64 13.31 2.18
C SER A 154 46.57 13.94 1.14
N VAL A 155 46.08 14.17 -0.08
CA VAL A 155 46.84 14.93 -1.10
C VAL A 155 47.08 16.36 -0.63
N GLY A 156 46.08 17.03 -0.04
CA GLY A 156 46.24 18.35 0.57
C GLY A 156 47.32 18.37 1.66
N GLU A 157 47.30 17.41 2.58
CA GLU A 157 48.30 17.26 3.63
C GLU A 157 49.72 16.98 3.09
N ILE A 158 49.84 16.19 2.02
CA ILE A 158 51.13 15.94 1.35
C ILE A 158 51.65 17.23 0.68
N VAL A 159 50.79 18.00 0.03
CA VAL A 159 51.13 19.30 -0.58
C VAL A 159 51.50 20.34 0.49
N ASP A 160 50.85 20.31 1.65
CA ASP A 160 51.18 21.17 2.78
C ASP A 160 52.50 20.79 3.46
N ASN A 161 52.79 19.49 3.56
CA ASN A 161 53.99 18.96 4.17
C ASN A 161 55.19 18.86 3.22
N THR A 162 55.03 19.05 1.92
CA THR A 162 56.16 19.00 0.98
C THR A 162 57.12 20.14 1.28
N MET A 163 58.42 19.82 1.30
CA MET A 163 59.50 20.74 1.69
C MET A 163 59.38 22.10 0.99
N VAL A 164 58.99 22.13 -0.29
CA VAL A 164 58.82 23.35 -1.09
C VAL A 164 57.83 24.34 -0.45
N ARG A 165 56.69 23.90 0.08
CA ARG A 165 55.69 24.79 0.72
C ARG A 165 56.13 25.22 2.13
N ARG A 166 56.76 24.32 2.89
CA ARG A 166 57.37 24.63 4.20
C ARG A 166 58.51 25.65 4.09
N TYR A 167 59.36 25.53 3.06
CA TYR A 167 60.40 26.51 2.76
C TYR A 167 59.81 27.85 2.32
N LYS A 168 58.78 27.85 1.45
CA LYS A 168 58.10 29.07 1.01
C LYS A 168 57.49 29.85 2.18
N ASN A 169 56.86 29.16 3.14
CA ASN A 169 56.33 29.79 4.37
C ASN A 169 57.44 30.27 5.32
N LYS A 170 58.57 29.55 5.46
CA LYS A 170 59.72 30.02 6.25
C LYS A 170 60.37 31.27 5.68
N ILE A 171 60.48 31.36 4.36
CA ILE A 171 61.01 32.54 3.64
C ILE A 171 60.03 33.72 3.78
N ALA A 172 58.72 33.49 3.64
CA ALA A 172 57.70 34.53 3.75
C ALA A 172 57.56 35.11 5.18
N ASN A 173 57.83 34.31 6.22
CA ASN A 173 57.73 34.72 7.62
C ASN A 173 59.07 35.20 8.23
N GLY A 174 60.06 35.57 7.40
CA GLY A 174 61.30 36.21 7.86
C GLY A 174 62.31 35.28 8.55
N GLY A 175 62.21 33.97 8.35
CA GLY A 175 63.05 32.96 9.02
C GLY A 175 64.43 32.79 8.39
N PHE A 176 65.26 33.82 8.36
CA PHE A 176 66.72 33.70 8.32
C PHE A 176 67.32 34.67 9.33
N ALA A 177 67.37 34.24 10.60
CA ALA A 177 68.29 34.82 11.55
C ALA A 177 69.70 34.39 11.11
N HIS A 178 70.47 35.35 10.58
CA HIS A 178 71.89 35.17 10.29
C HIS A 178 72.63 34.79 11.59
N ALA A 179 73.50 33.79 11.45
CA ALA A 179 74.51 33.40 12.44
C ALA A 179 75.52 34.52 12.69
#